data_AF-A0AAI9NI55-F1
#
_entry.id   AF-A0AAI9NI55-F1
#
_cell.length_a   1.000
_cell.length_b   1.000
_cell.length_c   1.000
_cell.angle_alpha   90.00
_cell.angle_beta   90.00
_cell.angle_gamma   90.00
#
_symmetry.space_group_name_H-M   'P 1'
#
loop_
_entity.id
_entity.type
_entity.pdbx_description
1 polymer ?
#
loop_
_entity_poly.entity_id
_entity_poly.type
_entity_poly.pdbx_seq_one_letter_code
_entity_poly.pdbx_strand_id
1 'polypeptide(L)' 'MTNPDLKKVLLSYREELKKQEIATPLILSRMNLALSQKLIEKNIHLSEVQSNQLKRLISLSNIRYIF' A
#
# COMPACT_ATOMS: atom_id res chain seq x y z
N MET A 1 3.48 16.23 -4.36
CA MET A 1 3.35 15.51 -5.65
C MET A 1 3.60 14.03 -5.37
N THR A 2 2.64 13.15 -5.65
CA THR A 2 2.76 11.70 -5.35
C THR A 2 3.62 11.03 -6.41
N ASN A 3 4.59 10.22 -6.00
CA ASN A 3 5.47 9.49 -6.92
C ASN A 3 4.64 8.62 -7.89
N PRO A 4 4.88 8.71 -9.22
CA PRO A 4 4.06 8.05 -10.24
C PRO A 4 4.09 6.52 -10.14
N ASP A 5 5.21 5.92 -9.74
CA ASP A 5 5.33 4.48 -9.51
C ASP A 5 4.43 4.03 -8.35
N LEU A 6 4.46 4.76 -7.23
CA LEU A 6 3.58 4.49 -6.07
C LEU A 6 2.10 4.64 -6.43
N LYS A 7 1.77 5.68 -7.20
CA LYS A 7 0.40 5.93 -7.65
C LYS A 7 -0.12 4.75 -8.49
N LYS A 8 0.72 4.17 -9.36
CA LYS A 8 0.34 3.02 -10.18
C LYS A 8 0.00 1.80 -9.33
N VAL A 9 0.83 1.49 -8.32
CA VAL A 9 0.59 0.40 -7.36
C VAL A 9 -0.71 0.63 -6.59
N LEU A 10 -0.92 1.83 -6.05
CA LEU A 10 -2.14 2.15 -5.31
C LEU A 10 -3.40 2.04 -6.17
N LEU A 11 -3.34 2.48 -7.42
CA LEU A 11 -4.46 2.38 -8.35
C LEU A 11 -4.79 0.93 -8.71
N SER A 12 -3.78 0.07 -8.94
CA SER A 12 -4.04 -1.34 -9.27
C SER A 12 -4.76 -2.06 -8.13
N TYR A 13 -4.28 -1.89 -6.89
CA TYR A 13 -4.90 -2.50 -5.71
C TYR A 13 -6.28 -1.91 -5.39
N ARG A 14 -6.51 -0.62 -5.69
CA ARG A 14 -7.85 -0.02 -5.58
C ARG A 14 -8.85 -0.69 -6.51
N GLU A 15 -8.47 -0.98 -7.76
CA GLU A 15 -9.37 -1.67 -8.69
C GLU A 15 -9.60 -3.13 -8.27
N GLU A 16 -8.59 -3.81 -7.71
CA GLU A 16 -8.76 -5.17 -7.15
C GLU A 16 -9.74 -5.17 -5.96
N LEU A 17 -9.65 -4.19 -5.05
CA LEU A 17 -10.58 -4.03 -3.94
C LEU A 17 -12.03 -3.79 -4.40
N LYS A 18 -12.24 -3.08 -5.52
CA LYS A 18 -13.58 -2.84 -6.08
C LYS A 18 -14.20 -4.09 -6.68
N LYS A 19 -13.38 -4.99 -7.25
CA LYS A 19 -13.87 -6.24 -7.85
C LYS A 19 -14.42 -7.22 -6.81
N GLN A 20 -13.95 -7.14 -5.56
CA GLN A 20 -14.38 -8.01 -4.45
C GLN A 20 -14.26 -9.52 -4.72
N GLU A 21 -13.47 -9.92 -5.73
CA GLU A 21 -13.24 -11.32 -6.11
C GLU A 21 -12.38 -12.08 -5.08
N ILE A 22 -11.60 -11.34 -4.29
CA ILE A 22 -10.65 -11.86 -3.30
C ILE A 22 -10.93 -11.19 -1.96
N ALA A 23 -10.71 -11.91 -0.86
CA ALA A 23 -10.84 -11.39 0.49
C ALA A 23 -10.03 -10.09 0.68
N THR A 24 -10.69 -9.04 1.17
CA THR A 24 -10.09 -7.71 1.39
C THR A 24 -8.77 -7.75 2.20
N PRO A 25 -8.64 -8.54 3.29
CA PRO A 25 -7.38 -8.62 4.03
C PRO A 25 -6.20 -9.13 3.19
N LEU A 26 -6.45 -10.09 2.27
CA LEU A 26 -5.42 -10.65 1.40
C LEU A 26 -4.92 -9.61 0.38
N ILE A 27 -5.84 -8.85 -0.22
CA ILE A 27 -5.51 -7.76 -1.15
C ILE A 27 -4.64 -6.71 -0.42
N LEU A 28 -5.04 -6.30 0.78
CA LEU A 28 -4.30 -5.34 1.58
C LEU A 28 -2.91 -5.86 2.01
N SER A 29 -2.77 -7.16 2.30
CA SER A 29 -1.46 -7.78 2.58
C SER A 29 -0.50 -7.66 1.41
N ARG A 30 -0.97 -7.98 0.20
CA ARG A 30 -0.18 -7.95 -1.03
C ARG A 30 0.20 -6.52 -1.39
N MET A 31 -0.74 -5.60 -1.23
CA MET A 31 -0.49 -4.18 -1.40
C MET A 31 0.60 -3.67 -0.46
N ASN A 32 0.57 -4.05 0.82
CA ASN A 32 1.58 -3.66 1.78
C ASN A 32 2.99 -4.09 1.32
N LEU A 33 3.15 -5.36 0.95
CA LEU A 33 4.42 -5.89 0.43
C LEU A 33 4.90 -5.15 -0.83
N ALA A 34 4.00 -4.93 -1.79
CA ALA A 34 4.32 -4.25 -3.04
C ALA A 34 4.78 -2.79 -2.80
N LEU A 35 4.13 -2.10 -1.84
CA LEU A 35 4.50 -0.74 -1.46
C LEU A 35 5.86 -0.72 -0.76
N SER A 36 6.12 -1.61 0.21
CA SER A 36 7.43 -1.73 0.87
C SER A 36 8.56 -1.96 -0.14
N GLN A 37 8.37 -2.91 -1.06
CA GLN A 37 9.35 -3.20 -2.09
C GLN A 37 9.61 -1.99 -2.98
N LYS A 38 8.56 -1.27 -3.40
CA LYS A 38 8.72 -0.10 -4.26
C LYS A 38 9.38 1.09 -3.57
N LEU A 39 9.09 1.29 -2.29
CA LEU A 39 9.73 2.32 -1.46
C LEU A 39 11.24 2.08 -1.38
N ILE A 40 11.65 0.83 -1.14
CA ILE A 40 13.07 0.43 -1.08
C ILE A 40 13.73 0.53 -2.47
N GLU A 41 13.12 -0.07 -3.50
CA GLU A 41 13.68 -0.12 -4.87
C GLU A 41 13.94 1.27 -5.45
N LYS A 42 13.05 2.23 -5.19
CA LYS A 42 13.13 3.58 -5.74
C LYS A 42 13.69 4.61 -4.77
N ASN A 43 14.14 4.18 -3.59
CA ASN A 43 14.61 5.03 -2.49
C ASN A 43 13.64 6.20 -2.20
N ILE A 44 12.34 5.88 -2.12
CA ILE A 44 11.29 6.89 -1.97
C ILE A 44 11.08 7.16 -0.49
N HIS A 45 11.36 8.40 -0.09
CA HIS A 45 11.04 8.88 1.24
C HIS A 45 9.61 9.44 1.27
N LEU A 46 8.77 8.86 2.13
CA LEU A 46 7.42 9.35 2.36
C LEU A 46 7.45 10.53 3.33
N SER A 47 6.65 11.56 3.04
CA SER A 47 6.33 12.58 4.04
C SER A 47 5.61 11.95 5.24
N GLU A 48 5.63 12.64 6.37
CA GLU A 48 4.94 12.18 7.58
C GLU A 48 3.44 11.92 7.34
N VAL A 49 2.78 12.79 6.57
CA VAL A 49 1.37 12.63 6.19
C VAL A 49 1.15 11.35 5.38
N GLN A 50 2.01 11.07 4.39
CA GLN A 50 1.93 9.85 3.58
C GLN A 50 2.19 8.59 4.41
N SER A 51 3.19 8.64 5.28
CA SER A 51 3.51 7.54 6.22
C SER A 51 2.34 7.25 7.16
N ASN A 52 1.69 8.28 7.70
CA ASN A 52 0.53 8.12 8.57
C ASN A 52 -0.69 7.55 7.81
N GLN A 53 -0.92 7.98 6.57
CA GLN A 53 -1.95 7.39 5.71
C GLN A 53 -1.69 5.91 5.45
N LEU A 54 -0.44 5.54 5.15
CA LEU A 54 -0.05 4.15 4.93
C LEU A 54 -0.27 3.30 6.18
N LYS A 55 0.17 3.79 7.36
CA LYS A 55 -0.02 3.13 8.65
C LYS A 55 -1.51 2.88 8.95
N ARG A 56 -2.38 3.85 8.68
CA ARG A 56 -3.84 3.67 8.85
C ARG A 56 -4.37 2.59 7.91
N LEU A 57 -3.94 2.58 6.66
CA LEU A 57 -4.35 1.57 5.68
C LEU A 57 -3.91 0.14 6.09
N ILE A 58 -2.70 0.00 6.62
CA ILE A 58 -2.18 -1.27 7.13
C ILE A 58 -2.93 -1.71 8.40
N SER A 59 -3.32 -0.77 9.26
CA SER A 59 -4.11 -1.11 10.46
C SER A 59 -5.48 -1.71 10.11
N LEU A 60 -6.04 -1.40 8.94
CA LEU A 60 -7.33 -1.95 8.50
C LEU A 60 -7.25 -3.44 8.12
N SER A 61 -6.08 -3.96 7.77
CA SER A 61 -5.94 -5.37 7.40
C SER A 61 -5.67 -6.28 8.61
N ASN A 62 -5.44 -5.73 9.81
CA ASN A 62 -4.87 -6.44 10.97
C ASN A 62 -3.52 -7.12 10.68
N ILE A 63 -2.86 -6.76 9.57
CA ILE A 63 -1.57 -7.34 9.15
C ILE A 63 -0.47 -6.39 9.63
N ARG A 64 0.10 -6.68 10.80
CA ARG A 64 1.32 -6.03 11.27
C ARG A 64 2.51 -6.63 10.55
N TYR A 65 2.99 -5.96 9.50
CA TYR A 65 4.41 -6.01 9.17
C TYR A 65 5.07 -4.79 9.79
N ILE A 66 6.03 -5.05 10.67
CA ILE A 66 6.82 -4.03 11.36
C ILE A 66 7.72 -3.40 10.28
N PHE A 67 7.50 -2.11 10.02
CA PHE A 67 8.38 -1.26 9.20
C PHE A 67 9.48 -0.69 10.08
#